data_AF-A0A510V807-F1
#
_entry.id   AF-A0A510V807-F1
#
_cell.length_a   1.000
_cell.length_b   1.000
_cell.length_c   1.000
_cell.angle_alpha   90.00
_cell.angle_beta   90.00
_cell.angle_gamma   90.00
#
_symmetry.space_group_name_H-M   'P 1'
#
loop_
_entity.id
_entity.type
_entity.pdbx_description
1 polymer ?
#
loop_
_entity_poly.entity_id
_entity_poly.type
_entity_poly.pdbx_seq_one_letter_code
_entity_poly.pdbx_strand_id
1 'polypeptide(L)'
;MTGTRPEVLARWPRVRADLRTDATGTLSVNDVDHACSAASVARLRAGVLARCVAVATTVHRPVRLEITDSLGTQQLAVSPDGTVRGAHDDGTVDAVAEPPVEASPCRRCDVPQQVTTTTCASCGVLEPLRVELVPVAVLDADTLVHPDDELIERLRATLVDAAPPPVVPVTPVPAVVGSGASGPASFESLLDVGLDPEPVAPRPTRARRAAPAVRARSLHLTFSTQASVTAPDGVSLGRDPAPADGRHPVRVASPGMQVSKTHAFIDVDDHGRLFVTDCRSTNGTRVLSEPPVRLDPGSRHEIAPGTTLELGDVRCTVTLAD
;
A
#
# COMPACT_ATOMS: atom_id res chain seq x y z
N MET A 1 -30.80 27.21 5.92
CA MET A 1 -29.83 26.60 6.85
C MET A 1 -29.53 25.20 6.37
N THR A 2 -28.56 25.07 5.47
CA THR A 2 -28.09 23.79 4.94
C THR A 2 -27.27 23.12 6.04
N GLY A 3 -27.85 22.12 6.72
CA GLY A 3 -27.13 21.33 7.71
C GLY A 3 -26.00 20.57 7.03
N THR A 4 -24.76 20.98 7.29
CA THR A 4 -23.57 20.23 6.89
C THR A 4 -23.65 18.85 7.55
N ARG A 5 -23.76 17.79 6.75
CA ARG A 5 -23.71 16.41 7.29
C ARG A 5 -22.39 16.27 8.06
N PRO A 6 -22.38 15.71 9.28
CA PRO A 6 -21.14 15.45 9.98
C PRO A 6 -20.26 14.56 9.11
N GLU A 7 -19.02 14.99 8.92
CA GLU A 7 -18.02 14.23 8.17
C GLU A 7 -17.69 12.97 8.97
N VAL A 8 -17.85 11.80 8.34
CA VAL A 8 -17.56 10.50 8.96
C VAL A 8 -16.31 9.95 8.31
N LEU A 9 -15.27 9.71 9.11
CA LEU A 9 -14.01 9.16 8.64
C LEU A 9 -14.20 7.72 8.15
N ALA A 10 -13.50 7.39 7.06
CA ALA A 10 -13.39 6.00 6.63
C ALA A 10 -12.63 5.19 7.69
N ARG A 11 -13.00 3.92 7.83
CA ARG A 11 -12.32 2.98 8.75
C ARG A 11 -10.86 2.71 8.38
N TRP A 12 -10.49 2.97 7.13
CA TRP A 12 -9.16 2.73 6.55
C TRP A 12 -8.66 3.95 5.76
N PRO A 13 -7.35 4.22 5.74
CA PRO A 13 -6.28 3.52 6.46
C PRO A 13 -6.32 3.77 7.98
N ARG A 14 -5.79 2.84 8.77
CA ARG A 14 -5.65 2.98 10.23
C ARG A 14 -4.23 3.39 10.56
N VAL A 15 -4.06 4.59 11.12
CA VAL A 15 -2.77 5.07 11.59
C VAL A 15 -2.79 5.12 13.12
N ARG A 16 -1.83 4.48 13.77
CA ARG A 16 -1.69 4.51 15.23
C ARG A 16 -0.27 4.88 15.61
N ALA A 17 -0.09 5.62 16.69
CA ALA A 17 1.23 5.94 17.20
C ALA A 17 1.26 5.84 18.73
N ASP A 18 2.27 5.15 19.26
CA ASP A 18 2.55 5.10 20.69
C ASP A 18 3.85 5.87 20.96
N LEU A 19 3.74 7.02 21.60
CA LEU A 19 4.83 7.94 21.85
C LEU A 19 5.29 7.84 23.30
N ARG A 20 6.59 7.61 23.50
CA ARG A 20 7.20 7.57 24.82
C ARG A 20 7.83 8.91 25.17
N THR A 21 8.00 9.15 26.46
CA THR A 21 8.58 10.40 26.99
C THR A 21 10.06 10.57 26.67
N ASP A 22 10.76 9.52 26.26
CA ASP A 22 12.16 9.53 25.82
C ASP A 22 12.34 9.87 24.32
N ALA A 23 11.27 10.35 23.67
CA ALA A 23 11.24 10.66 22.23
C ALA A 23 11.47 9.44 21.31
N THR A 24 11.19 8.23 21.82
CA THR A 24 11.02 7.01 21.01
C THR A 24 9.55 6.62 20.91
N GLY A 25 9.21 5.76 19.96
CA GLY A 25 7.84 5.27 19.84
C GLY A 25 7.66 4.26 18.73
N THR A 26 6.41 3.87 18.52
CA THR A 26 5.97 3.04 17.39
C THR A 26 4.94 3.80 16.58
N LEU A 27 5.03 3.70 15.26
CA LEU A 27 4.04 4.21 14.31
C LEU A 27 3.57 3.03 13.48
N SER A 28 2.27 2.78 13.52
CA SER A 28 1.61 1.71 12.79
C SER A 28 0.77 2.29 11.66
N VAL A 29 0.90 1.74 10.45
CA VAL A 29 0.00 2.01 9.32
C VAL A 29 -0.58 0.69 8.85
N ASN A 30 -1.90 0.54 8.96
CA ASN A 30 -2.61 -0.72 8.69
C ASN A 30 -1.99 -1.92 9.43
N ASP A 31 -1.72 -1.74 10.72
CA ASP A 31 -1.13 -2.75 11.62
C ASP A 31 0.32 -3.17 11.27
N VAL A 32 1.00 -2.43 10.39
CA VAL A 32 2.45 -2.56 10.15
C VAL A 32 3.21 -1.56 11.02
N ASP A 33 3.93 -2.08 12.00
CA ASP A 33 4.63 -1.28 13.00
C ASP A 33 6.03 -0.82 12.55
N HIS A 34 6.33 0.44 12.88
CA HIS A 34 7.59 1.09 12.58
C HIS A 34 8.16 1.75 13.84
N ALA A 35 9.38 1.36 14.21
CA ALA A 35 10.10 2.02 15.29
C ALA A 35 10.45 3.47 14.87
N CYS A 36 10.14 4.40 15.75
CA CYS A 36 10.34 5.83 15.54
C CYS A 36 11.24 6.42 16.62
N SER A 37 12.04 7.42 16.26
CA SER A 37 12.83 8.20 17.20
C SER A 37 13.05 9.63 16.68
N ALA A 38 13.07 10.58 17.61
CA ALA A 38 13.39 11.97 17.31
C ALA A 38 14.20 12.61 18.45
N ALA A 39 14.70 13.82 18.20
CA ALA A 39 15.44 14.60 19.22
C ALA A 39 14.56 15.09 20.39
N SER A 40 13.23 15.09 20.23
CA SER A 40 12.27 15.47 21.27
C SER A 40 10.89 14.87 21.00
N VAL A 41 10.05 14.76 22.02
CA VAL A 41 8.67 14.27 21.90
C VAL A 41 7.85 15.16 20.95
N ALA A 42 8.06 16.48 20.98
CA ALA A 42 7.42 17.41 20.05
C ALA A 42 7.81 17.12 18.59
N ARG A 43 9.11 16.85 18.33
CA ARG A 43 9.59 16.49 17.00
C ARG A 43 9.06 15.12 16.56
N LEU A 44 8.95 14.18 17.48
CA LEU A 44 8.35 12.86 17.24
C LEU A 44 6.88 12.98 16.82
N ARG A 45 6.09 13.74 17.59
CA ARG A 45 4.66 14.01 17.32
C ARG A 45 4.47 14.71 15.97
N ALA A 46 5.27 15.72 15.67
CA ALA A 46 5.23 16.40 14.38
C ALA A 46 5.56 15.47 13.21
N GLY A 47 6.52 14.55 13.38
CA GLY A 47 6.86 13.56 12.35
C GLY A 47 5.76 12.53 12.11
N VAL A 48 5.11 12.04 13.18
CA VAL A 48 3.93 11.17 13.10
C VAL A 48 2.79 11.87 12.35
N LEU A 49 2.54 13.14 12.66
CA LEU A 49 1.53 13.94 11.95
C LEU A 49 1.91 14.13 10.48
N ALA A 50 3.18 14.45 10.16
CA ALA A 50 3.64 14.58 8.78
C ALA A 50 3.47 13.27 8.00
N ARG A 51 3.71 12.12 8.64
CA ARG A 51 3.46 10.81 8.04
C ARG A 51 1.97 10.58 7.78
N CYS A 52 1.12 10.92 8.73
CA CYS A 52 -0.32 10.81 8.59
C CYS A 52 -0.87 11.70 7.47
N VAL A 53 -0.34 12.92 7.32
CA VAL A 53 -0.64 13.83 6.19
C VAL A 53 -0.22 13.23 4.86
N ALA A 54 0.95 12.58 4.79
CA ALA A 54 1.39 11.89 3.58
C ALA A 54 0.42 10.74 3.20
N VAL A 55 -0.05 9.96 4.18
CA VAL A 55 -1.09 8.93 3.98
C VAL A 55 -2.39 9.55 3.49
N ALA A 56 -2.88 10.62 4.13
CA ALA A 56 -4.09 11.35 3.74
C ALA A 56 -4.00 11.90 2.31
N THR A 57 -2.84 12.45 1.96
CA THR A 57 -2.54 12.96 0.62
C THR A 57 -2.65 11.87 -0.42
N THR A 58 -2.09 10.69 -0.15
CA THR A 58 -2.16 9.54 -1.06
C THR A 58 -3.59 9.04 -1.26
N VAL A 59 -4.41 8.98 -0.21
CA VAL A 59 -5.80 8.52 -0.32
C VAL A 59 -6.79 9.64 -0.68
N HIS A 60 -6.30 10.87 -0.84
CA HIS A 60 -7.07 12.08 -1.18
C HIS A 60 -8.26 12.36 -0.24
N ARG A 61 -8.16 12.01 1.04
CA ARG A 61 -9.19 12.26 2.05
C ARG A 61 -8.61 12.30 3.46
N PRO A 62 -9.33 12.85 4.45
CA PRO A 62 -8.91 12.76 5.85
C PRO A 62 -8.84 11.32 6.35
N VAL A 63 -7.87 11.08 7.22
CA VAL A 63 -7.60 9.75 7.79
C VAL A 63 -7.62 9.83 9.31
N ARG A 64 -7.98 8.70 9.94
CA ARG A 64 -7.98 8.59 11.40
C ARG A 64 -6.57 8.29 11.88
N LEU A 65 -6.13 9.07 12.87
CA LEU A 65 -4.91 8.88 13.62
C LEU A 65 -5.24 8.70 15.10
N GLU A 66 -4.75 7.63 15.69
CA GLU A 66 -4.79 7.39 17.14
C GLU A 66 -3.37 7.64 17.69
N ILE A 67 -3.23 8.59 18.61
CA ILE A 67 -1.95 8.86 19.29
C ILE A 67 -2.12 8.50 20.76
N THR A 68 -1.28 7.62 21.27
CA THR A 68 -1.14 7.35 22.70
C THR A 68 0.16 7.97 23.19
N ASP A 69 0.09 8.87 24.15
CA ASP A 69 1.26 9.45 24.82
C ASP A 69 1.05 9.49 26.35
N SER A 70 1.92 10.20 27.08
CA SER A 70 1.83 10.30 28.54
C SER A 70 0.56 11.00 29.05
N LEU A 71 -0.14 11.76 28.21
CA LEU A 71 -1.39 12.44 28.52
C LEU A 71 -2.63 11.56 28.25
N GLY A 72 -2.44 10.41 27.59
CA GLY A 72 -3.49 9.46 27.25
C GLY A 72 -3.59 9.23 25.75
N THR A 73 -4.69 8.58 25.34
CA THR A 73 -4.99 8.30 23.93
C THR A 73 -5.89 9.37 23.35
N GLN A 74 -5.50 9.91 22.20
CA GLN A 74 -6.24 10.92 21.44
C GLN A 74 -6.58 10.37 20.05
N GLN A 75 -7.80 10.59 19.59
CA GLN A 75 -8.19 10.31 18.20
C GLN A 75 -8.30 11.60 17.41
N LEU A 76 -7.65 11.63 16.26
CA LEU A 76 -7.49 12.79 15.41
C LEU A 76 -7.91 12.46 13.97
N ALA A 77 -8.51 13.43 13.29
CA ALA A 77 -8.74 13.45 11.87
C ALA A 77 -7.66 14.32 11.22
N VAL A 78 -6.79 13.69 10.41
CA VAL A 78 -5.71 14.41 9.73
C VAL A 78 -6.05 14.51 8.25
N SER A 79 -6.07 15.74 7.75
CA SER A 79 -6.46 16.06 6.38
C SER A 79 -5.23 16.21 5.45
N PRO A 80 -5.38 16.05 4.12
CA PRO A 80 -4.26 16.19 3.17
C PRO A 80 -3.57 17.56 3.20
N ASP A 81 -4.28 18.61 3.61
CA ASP A 81 -3.80 19.98 3.74
C ASP A 81 -3.04 20.24 5.06
N GLY A 82 -2.90 19.21 5.91
CA GLY A 82 -2.26 19.33 7.23
C GLY A 82 -3.20 19.76 8.35
N THR A 83 -4.50 19.99 8.07
CA THR A 83 -5.48 20.33 9.10
C THR A 83 -5.74 19.13 10.00
N VAL A 84 -5.68 19.35 11.31
CA VAL A 84 -5.97 18.35 12.35
C VAL A 84 -7.26 18.74 13.06
N ARG A 85 -8.17 17.78 13.25
CA ARG A 85 -9.41 17.94 14.04
C ARG A 85 -9.50 16.79 15.04
N GLY A 86 -10.16 16.99 16.16
CA GLY A 86 -10.50 15.87 17.05
C GLY A 86 -11.45 14.90 16.34
N ALA A 87 -11.29 13.61 16.60
CA ALA A 87 -12.18 12.56 16.10
C ALA A 87 -12.76 11.76 17.27
N HIS A 88 -14.02 11.34 17.11
CA HIS A 88 -14.69 10.46 18.06
C HIS A 88 -14.65 9.01 17.58
N ASP A 89 -14.87 8.08 18.50
CA ASP A 89 -14.86 6.63 18.23
C ASP A 89 -15.80 6.22 17.11
N ASP A 90 -16.96 6.89 16.99
CA ASP A 90 -18.00 6.65 15.99
C ASP A 90 -17.62 7.13 14.57
N GLY A 91 -16.49 7.82 14.41
CA GLY A 91 -16.00 8.31 13.12
C GLY A 91 -16.34 9.76 12.85
N THR A 92 -17.13 10.41 13.71
CA THR A 92 -17.43 11.83 13.58
C THR A 92 -16.22 12.68 13.92
N VAL A 93 -16.11 13.83 13.26
CA VAL A 93 -15.00 14.76 13.39
C VAL A 93 -15.51 16.07 13.98
N ASP A 94 -14.74 16.64 14.90
CA ASP A 94 -15.03 17.94 15.49
C ASP A 94 -15.12 19.04 14.41
N ALA A 95 -16.04 19.98 14.62
CA ALA A 95 -16.17 21.13 13.71
C ALA A 95 -15.00 22.11 13.82
N VAL A 96 -14.30 22.10 14.95
CA VAL A 96 -13.18 22.99 15.25
C VAL A 96 -11.87 22.27 14.97
N ALA A 97 -11.01 22.90 14.17
CA ALA A 97 -9.64 22.43 13.98
C ALA A 97 -8.83 22.62 15.26
N GLU A 98 -7.98 21.63 15.55
CA GLU A 98 -6.90 21.82 16.52
C GLU A 98 -5.97 22.95 16.03
N PRO A 99 -5.26 23.62 16.96
CA PRO A 99 -4.24 24.58 16.57
C PRO A 99 -3.29 23.97 15.54
N PRO A 100 -2.89 24.73 14.50
CA PRO A 100 -1.97 24.22 13.49
C PRO A 100 -0.69 23.74 14.16
N VAL A 101 -0.23 22.55 13.75
CA VAL A 101 1.00 21.98 14.24
C VAL A 101 2.15 22.93 13.89
N GLU A 102 2.92 23.33 14.89
CA GLU A 102 4.08 24.19 14.66
C GLU A 102 5.09 23.53 13.71
N ALA A 103 5.80 24.36 12.96
CA ALA A 103 6.85 23.89 12.08
C ALA A 103 7.90 23.10 12.88
N SER A 104 8.31 21.97 12.34
CA SER A 104 9.31 21.10 12.96
C SER A 104 10.61 21.17 12.16
N PRO A 105 11.78 21.10 12.80
CA PRO A 105 13.06 21.15 12.09
C PRO A 105 13.26 19.98 11.12
N CYS A 106 13.83 20.27 9.95
CA CYS A 106 14.26 19.27 8.98
C CYS A 106 15.29 18.30 9.57
N ARG A 107 15.14 16.98 9.34
CA ARG A 107 16.07 15.94 9.83
C ARG A 107 17.51 16.05 9.31
N ARG A 108 17.74 16.83 8.25
CA ARG A 108 19.07 16.98 7.63
C ARG A 108 19.72 18.34 7.86
N CYS A 109 18.95 19.42 7.74
CA CYS A 109 19.50 20.79 7.80
C CYS A 109 18.90 21.63 8.93
N ASP A 110 17.99 21.05 9.73
CA ASP A 110 17.33 21.68 10.88
C ASP A 110 16.46 22.91 10.56
N VAL A 111 16.37 23.33 9.29
CA VAL A 111 15.48 24.40 8.84
C VAL A 111 14.01 24.01 9.13
N PRO A 112 13.19 24.86 9.76
CA PRO A 112 11.78 24.58 10.05
C PRO A 112 10.98 24.21 8.80
N GLN A 113 10.20 23.14 8.87
CA GLN A 113 9.32 22.64 7.80
C GLN A 113 7.90 22.45 8.32
N GLN A 114 6.93 22.62 7.44
CA GLN A 114 5.52 22.31 7.72
C GLN A 114 5.28 20.79 7.62
N VAL A 115 4.30 20.27 8.35
CA VAL A 115 3.91 18.85 8.31
C VAL A 115 3.47 18.36 6.93
N THR A 116 3.01 19.27 6.07
CA THR A 116 2.65 19.02 4.67
C THR A 116 3.85 18.95 3.72
N THR A 117 5.06 19.30 4.19
CA THR A 117 6.22 19.41 3.34
C THR A 117 6.78 18.04 2.97
N THR A 118 6.76 17.69 1.69
CA THR A 118 7.30 16.41 1.18
C THR A 118 8.78 16.49 0.81
N THR A 119 9.29 17.70 0.52
CA THR A 119 10.70 17.96 0.18
C THR A 119 11.17 19.23 0.87
N CYS A 120 12.32 19.17 1.56
CA CYS A 120 12.88 20.37 2.17
C CYS A 120 13.32 21.38 1.10
N ALA A 121 12.79 22.60 1.18
CA ALA A 121 13.15 23.68 0.25
C ALA A 121 14.63 24.12 0.36
N SER A 122 15.28 23.89 1.51
CA SER A 122 16.67 24.30 1.74
C SER A 122 17.69 23.26 1.28
N CYS A 123 17.53 22.00 1.67
CA CYS A 123 18.53 20.95 1.40
C CYS A 123 18.06 19.85 0.45
N GLY A 124 16.82 19.92 -0.04
CA GLY A 124 16.25 18.97 -0.99
C GLY A 124 15.95 17.57 -0.41
N VAL A 125 16.09 17.36 0.91
CA VAL A 125 15.79 16.04 1.50
C VAL A 125 14.30 15.72 1.41
N LEU A 126 13.99 14.51 0.96
CA LEU A 126 12.64 13.97 0.94
C LEU A 126 12.17 13.58 2.34
N GLU A 127 10.88 13.78 2.59
CA GLU A 127 10.22 13.53 3.89
C GLU A 127 11.02 14.17 5.04
N PRO A 128 11.19 15.50 5.04
CA PRO A 128 12.12 16.16 5.95
C PRO A 128 11.79 15.98 7.44
N LEU A 129 10.55 15.58 7.76
CA LEU A 129 10.06 15.33 9.11
C LEU A 129 9.92 13.85 9.48
N ARG A 130 10.43 12.92 8.65
CA ARG A 130 10.40 11.48 8.94
C ARG A 130 11.03 11.16 10.29
N VAL A 131 10.38 10.29 11.06
CA VAL A 131 10.81 9.85 12.40
C VAL A 131 11.01 8.35 12.49
N GLU A 132 10.54 7.60 11.50
CA GLU A 132 10.77 6.17 11.35
C GLU A 132 12.27 5.89 11.15
N LEU A 133 12.80 4.96 11.95
CA LEU A 133 14.20 4.54 11.88
C LEU A 133 14.51 3.83 10.56
N VAL A 134 13.53 3.09 10.05
CA VAL A 134 13.57 2.45 8.73
C VAL A 134 12.61 3.21 7.82
N PRO A 135 13.07 3.71 6.65
CA PRO A 135 12.19 4.39 5.71
C PRO A 135 11.01 3.50 5.29
N VAL A 136 9.81 4.03 5.40
CA VAL A 136 8.59 3.34 4.98
C VAL A 136 8.06 4.04 3.75
N ALA A 137 8.05 3.38 2.59
CA ALA A 137 7.37 3.96 1.43
C ALA A 137 5.87 4.05 1.73
N VAL A 138 5.27 5.25 1.59
CA VAL A 138 3.81 5.35 1.53
C VAL A 138 3.37 4.51 0.32
N LEU A 139 2.60 3.46 0.59
CA LEU A 139 2.09 2.56 -0.45
C LEU A 139 1.11 3.33 -1.35
N ASP A 140 0.79 2.80 -2.52
CA ASP A 140 -0.30 3.34 -3.33
C ASP A 140 -1.63 3.37 -2.55
N ALA A 141 -2.57 4.21 -2.99
CA ALA A 141 -3.85 4.37 -2.34
C ALA A 141 -4.63 3.05 -2.23
N ASP A 142 -4.45 2.14 -3.19
CA ASP A 142 -5.11 0.84 -3.24
C ASP A 142 -4.66 -0.02 -2.05
N THR A 143 -3.36 -0.16 -1.82
CA THR A 143 -2.80 -0.92 -0.68
C THR A 143 -3.11 -0.27 0.69
N LEU A 144 -3.29 1.05 0.73
CA LEU A 144 -3.67 1.74 1.97
C LEU A 144 -5.15 1.55 2.32
N VAL A 145 -6.00 1.40 1.31
CA VAL A 145 -7.46 1.30 1.47
C VAL A 145 -7.96 -0.16 1.45
N HIS A 146 -7.20 -1.06 0.83
CA HIS A 146 -7.45 -2.49 0.77
C HIS A 146 -6.35 -3.24 1.54
N PRO A 147 -6.64 -3.74 2.75
CA PRO A 147 -5.72 -4.67 3.41
C PRO A 147 -5.57 -5.93 2.54
N ASP A 148 -4.37 -6.46 2.51
CA ASP A 148 -4.01 -7.75 1.92
C ASP A 148 -4.98 -8.86 2.41
N ASP A 149 -5.33 -9.79 1.51
CA ASP A 149 -6.31 -10.86 1.77
C ASP A 149 -5.99 -11.66 3.05
N GLU A 150 -4.71 -11.76 3.42
CA GLU A 150 -4.22 -12.41 4.64
C GLU A 150 -4.60 -11.65 5.92
N LEU A 151 -4.62 -10.31 5.92
CA LEU A 151 -5.05 -9.49 7.05
C LEU A 151 -6.58 -9.51 7.18
N ILE A 152 -7.31 -9.53 6.05
CA ILE A 152 -8.76 -9.72 6.02
C ILE A 152 -9.12 -11.07 6.65
N GLU A 153 -8.39 -12.14 6.31
CA GLU A 153 -8.65 -13.48 6.83
C GLU A 153 -8.25 -13.62 8.30
N ARG A 154 -7.16 -12.98 8.75
CA ARG A 154 -6.82 -12.90 10.18
C ARG A 154 -7.87 -12.16 11.00
N LEU A 155 -8.42 -11.05 10.50
CA LEU A 155 -9.51 -10.32 11.16
C LEU A 155 -10.82 -11.13 11.18
N ARG A 156 -11.13 -11.86 10.11
CA ARG A 156 -12.26 -12.80 10.08
C ARG A 156 -12.09 -13.92 11.09
N ALA A 157 -10.90 -14.52 11.19
CA ALA A 157 -10.59 -15.55 12.18
C ALA A 157 -10.74 -15.02 13.62
N THR A 158 -10.29 -13.78 13.87
CA THR A 158 -10.41 -13.13 15.19
C THR A 158 -11.87 -12.83 15.58
N LEU A 159 -12.76 -12.61 14.60
CA LEU A 159 -14.20 -12.41 14.83
C LEU A 159 -14.97 -13.73 15.00
N VAL A 160 -14.45 -14.86 14.49
CA VAL A 160 -15.05 -16.20 14.67
C VAL A 160 -14.60 -16.83 16.01
N ASP A 161 -13.40 -16.51 16.50
CA ASP A 161 -12.92 -16.94 17.83
C ASP A 161 -13.39 -16.04 18.99
N ALA A 162 -14.05 -14.91 18.70
CA ALA A 162 -14.86 -14.20 19.67
C ALA A 162 -16.20 -14.91 19.89
N ALA A 163 -16.14 -16.19 20.28
CA ALA A 163 -17.24 -16.78 21.01
C ALA A 163 -17.52 -15.86 22.22
N PRO A 164 -18.78 -15.48 22.50
CA PRO A 164 -19.09 -14.74 23.72
C PRO A 164 -18.50 -15.52 24.90
N PRO A 165 -17.87 -14.84 25.87
CA PRO A 165 -17.31 -15.52 27.03
C PRO A 165 -18.40 -16.44 27.62
N PRO A 166 -18.05 -17.67 28.05
CA PRO A 166 -19.04 -18.57 28.59
C PRO A 166 -19.76 -17.86 29.73
N VAL A 167 -21.06 -17.63 29.55
CA VAL A 167 -21.94 -17.12 30.60
C VAL A 167 -21.83 -18.13 31.73
N VAL A 168 -21.21 -17.72 32.85
CA VAL A 168 -21.08 -18.54 34.04
C VAL A 168 -22.50 -18.90 34.48
N PRO A 169 -22.91 -20.18 34.46
CA PRO A 169 -24.28 -20.53 34.77
C PRO A 169 -24.52 -20.27 36.26
N VAL A 170 -25.43 -19.36 36.55
CA VAL A 170 -26.05 -19.25 37.87
C VAL A 170 -26.78 -20.58 38.11
N THR A 171 -26.43 -21.24 39.21
CA THR A 171 -26.98 -22.53 39.64
C THR A 171 -28.51 -22.58 39.52
N PRO A 172 -29.08 -23.50 38.72
CA PRO A 172 -30.51 -23.75 38.73
C PRO A 172 -30.90 -24.71 39.86
N VAL A 173 -32.01 -24.38 40.52
CA VAL A 173 -32.78 -25.25 41.43
C VAL A 173 -33.38 -26.41 40.60
N PRO A 174 -33.51 -27.65 41.14
CA PRO A 174 -33.73 -28.83 40.30
C PRO A 174 -35.20 -29.16 40.01
N ALA A 175 -35.34 -30.06 39.02
CA ALA A 175 -36.48 -30.91 38.62
C ALA A 175 -37.49 -30.24 37.66
N VAL A 176 -38.00 -30.89 36.60
CA VAL A 176 -38.45 -32.28 36.46
C VAL A 176 -38.38 -32.74 34.98
N VAL A 177 -37.64 -33.83 34.76
CA VAL A 177 -37.89 -35.05 33.96
C VAL A 177 -38.78 -35.02 32.69
N GLY A 178 -38.27 -35.67 31.62
CA GLY A 178 -39.04 -36.37 30.58
C GLY A 178 -38.38 -36.29 29.19
N SER A 179 -37.41 -37.15 28.84
CA SER A 179 -37.56 -38.52 28.25
C SER A 179 -37.79 -38.55 26.74
N GLY A 180 -36.94 -39.33 26.05
CA GLY A 180 -37.16 -39.87 24.70
C GLY A 180 -35.96 -39.69 23.77
N ALA A 181 -34.90 -40.48 23.90
CA ALA A 181 -34.64 -41.71 23.14
C ALA A 181 -34.17 -41.43 21.70
N SER A 182 -32.85 -41.51 21.42
CA SER A 182 -32.08 -42.73 21.09
C SER A 182 -32.20 -43.15 19.63
N GLY A 183 -31.06 -43.24 18.93
CA GLY A 183 -30.95 -44.07 17.73
C GLY A 183 -29.90 -43.62 16.70
N PRO A 184 -28.70 -44.22 16.71
CA PRO A 184 -27.62 -43.93 15.77
C PRO A 184 -27.42 -45.04 14.73
N ALA A 185 -26.39 -44.83 13.91
CA ALA A 185 -25.45 -45.81 13.37
C ALA A 185 -25.61 -46.25 11.90
N SER A 186 -24.62 -45.76 11.15
CA SER A 186 -23.90 -46.29 10.01
C SER A 186 -23.82 -47.82 9.89
N PHE A 187 -23.74 -48.31 8.65
CA PHE A 187 -22.98 -49.53 8.33
C PHE A 187 -22.47 -49.52 6.88
N GLU A 188 -21.22 -49.94 6.70
CA GLU A 188 -20.52 -50.14 5.43
C GLU A 188 -21.00 -51.38 4.67
N SER A 189 -20.91 -51.38 3.33
CA SER A 189 -20.01 -52.27 2.57
C SER A 189 -20.40 -52.43 1.10
N LEU A 190 -19.39 -52.15 0.24
CA LEU A 190 -18.92 -52.93 -0.93
C LEU A 190 -19.92 -53.76 -1.74
N LEU A 191 -20.05 -53.44 -3.03
CA LEU A 191 -19.91 -54.40 -4.13
C LEU A 191 -19.28 -53.76 -5.37
N ASP A 192 -18.40 -54.56 -5.97
CA ASP A 192 -17.58 -54.38 -7.15
C ASP A 192 -18.36 -54.58 -8.47
N VAL A 193 -17.73 -54.19 -9.58
CA VAL A 193 -17.82 -54.67 -10.98
C VAL A 193 -17.88 -53.50 -11.97
N GLY A 194 -16.75 -53.31 -12.64
CA GLY A 194 -16.51 -52.25 -13.62
C GLY A 194 -17.09 -52.49 -15.01
N LEU A 195 -16.87 -51.48 -15.86
CA LEU A 195 -16.74 -51.49 -17.32
C LEU A 195 -16.52 -50.03 -17.78
N ASP A 196 -15.29 -49.69 -18.16
CA ASP A 196 -14.95 -48.55 -19.03
C ASP A 196 -14.82 -49.06 -20.49
N PRO A 197 -14.75 -48.22 -21.53
CA PRO A 197 -15.44 -46.95 -21.80
C PRO A 197 -15.98 -46.90 -23.26
N GLU A 198 -16.80 -45.90 -23.63
CA GLU A 198 -16.98 -45.52 -25.06
C GLU A 198 -16.62 -44.05 -25.30
N PRO A 199 -15.91 -43.72 -26.41
CA PRO A 199 -15.33 -42.40 -26.64
C PRO A 199 -16.29 -41.49 -27.41
N VAL A 200 -16.68 -40.37 -26.78
CA VAL A 200 -17.42 -39.30 -27.46
C VAL A 200 -16.44 -38.41 -28.24
N ALA A 201 -16.62 -38.36 -29.56
CA ALA A 201 -15.83 -37.54 -30.48
C ALA A 201 -15.93 -36.03 -30.19
N PRO A 202 -14.82 -35.26 -30.23
CA PRO A 202 -14.88 -33.82 -30.13
C PRO A 202 -15.34 -33.16 -31.45
N ARG A 203 -16.23 -32.17 -31.32
CA ARG A 203 -16.70 -31.30 -32.41
C ARG A 203 -15.56 -30.48 -33.02
N PRO A 204 -15.58 -30.17 -34.33
CA PRO A 204 -14.52 -29.44 -34.99
C PRO A 204 -14.40 -28.00 -34.46
N THR A 205 -13.21 -27.69 -33.95
CA THR A 205 -12.76 -26.36 -33.56
C THR A 205 -12.72 -25.44 -34.77
N ARG A 206 -13.45 -24.33 -34.67
CA ARG A 206 -13.39 -23.20 -35.61
C ARG A 206 -11.94 -22.72 -35.68
N ALA A 207 -11.29 -22.89 -36.82
CA ALA A 207 -9.92 -22.47 -37.07
C ALA A 207 -9.75 -21.00 -36.69
N ARG A 208 -9.08 -20.74 -35.57
CA ARG A 208 -8.63 -19.43 -35.16
C ARG A 208 -7.54 -19.03 -36.16
N ARG A 209 -7.88 -18.12 -37.07
CA ARG A 209 -6.95 -17.50 -38.02
C ARG A 209 -5.71 -17.08 -37.24
N ALA A 210 -4.57 -17.72 -37.53
CA ALA A 210 -3.31 -17.41 -36.87
C ALA A 210 -3.02 -15.92 -37.09
N ALA A 211 -2.97 -15.16 -35.99
CA ALA A 211 -2.46 -13.81 -36.01
C ALA A 211 -1.01 -13.85 -36.53
N PRO A 212 -0.57 -12.87 -37.34
CA PRO A 212 0.80 -12.82 -37.79
C PRO A 212 1.73 -12.84 -36.56
N ALA A 213 2.77 -13.68 -36.61
CA ALA A 213 3.76 -13.79 -35.56
C ALA A 213 4.43 -12.41 -35.38
N VAL A 214 3.99 -11.67 -34.37
CA VAL A 214 4.70 -10.49 -33.86
C VAL A 214 6.07 -11.00 -33.45
N ARG A 215 7.14 -10.48 -34.06
CA ARG A 215 8.49 -10.76 -33.58
C ARG A 215 8.52 -10.33 -32.12
N ALA A 216 8.73 -11.27 -31.21
CA ALA A 216 8.82 -10.99 -29.79
C ALA A 216 10.01 -10.05 -29.57
N ARG A 217 9.74 -8.75 -29.44
CA ARG A 217 10.76 -7.76 -29.12
C ARG A 217 10.98 -7.83 -27.62
N SER A 218 12.22 -8.03 -27.21
CA SER A 218 12.55 -8.08 -25.79
C SER A 218 13.02 -6.71 -25.31
N LEU A 219 12.66 -6.36 -24.08
CA LEU A 219 13.18 -5.20 -23.39
C LEU A 219 14.48 -5.57 -22.69
N HIS A 220 15.53 -4.79 -22.91
CA HIS A 220 16.77 -4.88 -22.15
C HIS A 220 16.92 -3.66 -21.26
N LEU A 221 16.98 -3.89 -19.95
CA LEU A 221 16.97 -2.88 -18.90
C LEU A 221 18.31 -2.91 -18.17
N THR A 222 19.05 -1.81 -18.20
CA THR A 222 20.32 -1.67 -17.48
C THR A 222 20.13 -0.78 -16.27
N PHE A 223 20.47 -1.28 -15.09
CA PHE A 223 20.28 -0.59 -13.82
C PHE A 223 21.61 -0.10 -13.23
N SER A 224 21.58 1.01 -12.49
CA SER A 224 22.75 1.51 -11.77
C SER A 224 23.06 0.75 -10.48
N THR A 225 22.11 -0.02 -9.95
CA THR A 225 22.17 -0.65 -8.61
C THR A 225 22.12 -2.17 -8.63
N GLN A 226 21.89 -2.78 -9.80
CA GLN A 226 21.76 -4.23 -9.97
C GLN A 226 22.16 -4.67 -11.38
N ALA A 227 22.22 -5.98 -11.59
CA ALA A 227 22.47 -6.54 -12.93
C ALA A 227 21.36 -6.16 -13.92
N SER A 228 21.72 -6.08 -15.20
CA SER A 228 20.76 -5.85 -16.27
C SER A 228 19.78 -7.00 -16.40
N VAL A 229 18.55 -6.69 -16.81
CA VAL A 229 17.45 -7.65 -16.98
C VAL A 229 16.95 -7.61 -18.41
N THR A 230 16.76 -8.77 -19.02
CA THR A 230 16.04 -8.91 -20.29
C THR A 230 14.68 -9.53 -20.04
N ALA A 231 13.63 -8.90 -20.56
CA ALA A 231 12.26 -9.28 -20.32
C ALA A 231 11.43 -9.18 -21.62
N PRO A 232 10.20 -9.72 -21.65
CA PRO A 232 9.29 -9.55 -22.78
C PRO A 232 8.91 -8.07 -23.05
N ASP A 233 8.00 -7.89 -24.01
CA ASP A 233 7.47 -6.62 -24.53
C ASP A 233 6.72 -5.73 -23.51
N GLY A 234 6.53 -6.19 -22.27
CA GLY A 234 5.97 -5.39 -21.19
C GLY A 234 6.59 -5.73 -19.84
N VAL A 235 6.98 -4.72 -19.07
CA VAL A 235 7.54 -4.87 -17.72
C VAL A 235 6.87 -3.97 -16.69
N SER A 236 6.72 -4.51 -15.48
CA SER A 236 6.33 -3.80 -14.28
C SER A 236 7.57 -3.62 -13.41
N LEU A 237 8.03 -2.38 -13.27
CA LEU A 237 9.24 -2.06 -12.50
C LEU A 237 8.87 -1.58 -11.11
N GLY A 238 9.59 -2.07 -10.12
CA GLY A 238 9.59 -1.49 -8.79
C GLY A 238 10.30 -2.37 -7.77
N ARG A 239 10.36 -1.95 -6.50
CA ARG A 239 11.10 -2.70 -5.47
C ARG A 239 10.41 -4.02 -5.05
N ASP A 240 9.13 -4.13 -5.36
CA ASP A 240 8.27 -5.30 -5.10
C ASP A 240 7.06 -5.25 -6.06
N PRO A 241 7.30 -5.43 -7.37
CA PRO A 241 6.31 -5.12 -8.38
C PRO A 241 5.31 -6.26 -8.52
N ALA A 242 4.02 -5.91 -8.50
CA ALA A 242 2.96 -6.85 -8.83
C ALA A 242 2.96 -7.15 -10.34
N PRO A 243 2.62 -8.39 -10.76
CA PRO A 243 2.27 -8.66 -12.14
C PRO A 243 0.99 -7.88 -12.48
N ALA A 244 1.06 -6.96 -13.43
CA ALA A 244 -0.06 -6.10 -13.82
C ALA A 244 -0.25 -6.16 -15.34
N ASP A 245 -1.49 -6.40 -15.79
CA ASP A 245 -1.89 -6.49 -17.21
C ASP A 245 -0.98 -7.38 -18.09
N GLY A 246 -0.48 -8.49 -17.56
CA GLY A 246 0.41 -9.40 -18.29
C GLY A 246 1.86 -8.92 -18.42
N ARG A 247 2.23 -7.79 -17.79
CA ARG A 247 3.62 -7.31 -17.74
C ARG A 247 4.48 -8.20 -16.84
N HIS A 248 5.72 -8.40 -17.25
CA HIS A 248 6.70 -9.14 -16.48
C HIS A 248 7.21 -8.31 -15.29
N PRO A 249 7.03 -8.76 -14.04
CA PRO A 249 7.50 -8.03 -12.87
C PRO A 249 9.04 -8.07 -12.79
N VAL A 250 9.66 -6.90 -12.77
CA VAL A 250 11.11 -6.74 -12.64
C VAL A 250 11.41 -5.99 -11.36
N ARG A 251 11.89 -6.74 -10.37
CA ARG A 251 12.29 -6.17 -9.08
C ARG A 251 13.50 -5.26 -9.25
N VAL A 252 13.45 -4.08 -8.64
CA VAL A 252 14.48 -3.05 -8.69
C VAL A 252 15.10 -2.89 -7.30
N ALA A 253 16.41 -3.18 -7.19
CA ALA A 253 17.17 -2.91 -5.98
C ALA A 253 17.33 -1.41 -5.76
N SER A 254 16.71 -0.88 -4.72
CA SER A 254 16.72 0.54 -4.33
C SER A 254 17.29 0.65 -2.92
N PRO A 255 18.62 0.87 -2.76
CA PRO A 255 19.26 0.95 -1.45
C PRO A 255 18.66 2.04 -0.55
N GLY A 256 18.22 3.15 -1.13
CA GLY A 256 17.55 4.25 -0.44
C GLY A 256 16.04 4.04 -0.26
N MET A 257 15.48 2.92 -0.72
CA MET A 257 14.04 2.62 -0.68
C MET A 257 13.18 3.71 -1.35
N GLN A 258 13.71 4.35 -2.39
CA GLN A 258 13.06 5.43 -3.14
C GLN A 258 12.27 4.93 -4.36
N VAL A 259 12.42 3.66 -4.74
CA VAL A 259 11.57 3.03 -5.76
C VAL A 259 10.29 2.49 -5.08
N SER A 260 9.13 2.70 -5.72
CA SER A 260 7.82 2.23 -5.21
C SER A 260 7.67 0.73 -5.47
N LYS A 261 6.72 0.05 -4.82
CA LYS A 261 6.46 -1.39 -5.01
C LYS A 261 6.28 -1.70 -6.50
N THR A 262 5.31 -1.03 -7.11
CA THR A 262 5.17 -0.83 -8.55
C THR A 262 5.38 0.65 -8.82
N HIS A 263 6.43 1.00 -9.56
CA HIS A 263 6.90 2.37 -9.76
C HIS A 263 6.61 2.86 -11.19
N ALA A 264 6.94 2.05 -12.19
CA ALA A 264 6.69 2.39 -13.58
C ALA A 264 6.38 1.15 -14.42
N PHE A 265 5.59 1.34 -15.46
CA PHE A 265 5.42 0.36 -16.54
C PHE A 265 6.26 0.78 -17.73
N ILE A 266 6.87 -0.20 -18.40
CA ILE A 266 7.47 -0.01 -19.72
C ILE A 266 6.81 -0.99 -20.67
N ASP A 267 6.25 -0.47 -21.74
CA ASP A 267 5.53 -1.23 -22.77
C ASP A 267 6.16 -0.98 -24.14
N VAL A 268 6.22 -2.02 -24.95
CA VAL A 268 6.48 -1.94 -26.38
C VAL A 268 5.15 -2.13 -27.11
N ASP A 269 4.80 -1.22 -28.03
CA ASP A 269 3.64 -1.44 -28.89
C ASP A 269 3.95 -2.32 -30.11
N ASP A 270 2.92 -2.66 -30.90
CA ASP A 270 3.05 -3.49 -32.11
C ASP A 270 3.99 -2.88 -33.18
N HIS A 271 4.25 -1.57 -33.10
CA HIS A 271 5.16 -0.85 -34.01
C HIS A 271 6.59 -0.77 -33.46
N GLY A 272 6.83 -1.24 -32.24
CA GLY A 272 8.13 -1.20 -31.59
C GLY A 272 8.44 0.12 -30.90
N ARG A 273 7.44 0.96 -30.64
CA ARG A 273 7.62 2.20 -29.87
C ARG A 273 7.61 1.86 -28.38
N LEU A 274 8.54 2.46 -27.66
CA LEU A 274 8.65 2.31 -26.21
C LEU A 274 7.79 3.36 -25.52
N PHE A 275 7.07 2.93 -24.51
CA PHE A 275 6.30 3.80 -23.66
C PHE A 275 6.64 3.54 -22.21
N VAL A 276 6.74 4.61 -21.44
CA VAL A 276 6.85 4.56 -19.99
C VAL A 276 5.63 5.21 -19.37
N THR A 277 5.08 4.56 -18.35
CA THR A 277 3.99 5.10 -17.54
C THR A 277 4.42 5.10 -16.09
N ASP A 278 4.49 6.27 -15.46
CA ASP A 278 4.70 6.35 -14.01
C ASP A 278 3.43 5.86 -13.30
N CYS A 279 3.56 4.88 -12.41
CA CYS A 279 2.42 4.25 -11.73
C CYS A 279 1.98 5.04 -10.50
N ARG A 280 2.03 6.37 -10.57
CA ARG A 280 1.86 7.28 -9.43
C ARG A 280 2.87 7.00 -8.33
N SER A 281 4.11 6.85 -8.74
CA SER A 281 5.19 6.56 -7.81
C SER A 281 5.42 7.71 -6.84
N THR A 282 5.87 7.39 -5.62
CA THR A 282 6.05 8.38 -4.54
C THR A 282 7.04 9.48 -4.93
N ASN A 283 8.13 9.11 -5.59
CA ASN A 283 9.20 10.04 -5.99
C ASN A 283 9.06 10.52 -7.44
N GLY A 284 8.13 9.95 -8.19
CA GLY A 284 7.98 10.18 -9.63
C GLY A 284 9.07 9.51 -10.46
N THR A 285 8.76 9.36 -11.74
CA THR A 285 9.69 8.96 -12.79
C THR A 285 10.16 10.19 -13.56
N ARG A 286 11.45 10.27 -13.85
CA ARG A 286 12.02 11.31 -14.72
C ARG A 286 12.77 10.70 -15.89
N VAL A 287 12.66 11.33 -17.05
CA VAL A 287 13.56 11.10 -18.18
C VAL A 287 14.79 11.98 -17.97
N LEU A 288 15.98 11.37 -17.97
CA LEU A 288 17.25 12.08 -17.86
C LEU A 288 17.64 12.64 -19.23
N SER A 289 16.97 13.74 -19.59
CA SER A 289 17.31 14.63 -20.70
C SER A 289 17.94 15.92 -20.18
N GLU A 290 18.29 16.84 -21.08
CA GLU A 290 18.74 18.19 -20.74
C GLU A 290 17.73 19.22 -21.25
N PRO A 291 16.90 19.83 -20.37
CA PRO A 291 16.77 19.57 -18.93
C PRO A 291 16.04 18.24 -18.62
N PRO A 292 16.17 17.67 -17.40
CA PRO A 292 15.44 16.47 -17.01
C PRO A 292 13.93 16.73 -17.01
N VAL A 293 13.16 15.80 -17.58
CA VAL A 293 11.70 15.92 -17.69
C VAL A 293 11.05 14.95 -16.71
N ARG A 294 10.22 15.47 -15.80
CA ARG A 294 9.37 14.63 -14.95
C ARG A 294 8.15 14.20 -15.74
N LEU A 295 7.83 12.91 -15.69
CA LEU A 295 6.65 12.37 -16.36
C LEU A 295 5.38 12.67 -15.56
N ASP A 296 4.30 12.95 -16.26
CA ASP A 296 2.97 13.05 -15.66
C ASP A 296 2.50 11.67 -15.18
N PRO A 297 2.18 11.50 -13.88
CA PRO A 297 1.74 10.22 -13.33
C PRO A 297 0.49 9.65 -14.02
N GLY A 298 0.49 8.34 -14.28
CA GLY A 298 -0.59 7.61 -14.93
C GLY A 298 -0.77 7.91 -16.42
N SER A 299 0.01 8.83 -16.98
CA SER A 299 0.01 9.12 -18.41
C SER A 299 1.08 8.30 -19.12
N ARG A 300 0.75 7.83 -20.32
CA ARG A 300 1.67 7.06 -21.16
C ARG A 300 2.56 8.04 -21.93
N HIS A 301 3.87 7.96 -21.73
CA HIS A 301 4.85 8.82 -22.40
C HIS A 301 5.71 7.99 -23.35
N GLU A 302 5.83 8.42 -24.60
CA GLU A 302 6.72 7.79 -25.57
C GLU A 302 8.18 8.14 -25.27
N ILE A 303 9.07 7.14 -25.32
CA ILE A 303 10.51 7.31 -25.13
C ILE A 303 11.28 6.63 -26.26
N ALA A 304 12.47 7.14 -26.56
CA ALA A 304 13.37 6.50 -27.52
C ALA A 304 14.12 5.32 -26.86
N PRO A 305 14.46 4.26 -27.59
CA PRO A 305 15.43 3.28 -27.12
C PRO A 305 16.76 3.95 -26.74
N GLY A 306 17.37 3.52 -25.65
CA GLY A 306 18.54 4.14 -25.03
C GLY A 306 18.21 5.24 -24.01
N THR A 307 16.93 5.58 -23.81
CA THR A 307 16.53 6.58 -22.81
C THR A 307 16.85 6.08 -21.40
N THR A 308 17.48 6.93 -20.58
CA THR A 308 17.69 6.69 -19.15
C THR A 308 16.57 7.33 -18.34
N LEU A 309 15.93 6.50 -17.54
CA LEU A 309 14.93 6.89 -16.55
C LEU A 309 15.59 6.99 -15.17
N GLU A 310 15.20 7.98 -14.38
CA GLU A 310 15.46 8.07 -12.95
C GLU A 310 14.20 7.64 -12.19
N LEU A 311 14.35 6.57 -11.40
CA LEU A 311 13.33 5.95 -10.56
C LEU A 311 13.80 6.11 -9.10
N GLY A 312 13.46 7.23 -8.45
CA GLY A 312 13.99 7.54 -7.13
C GLY A 312 15.53 7.61 -7.11
N ASP A 313 16.18 6.64 -6.48
CA ASP A 313 17.65 6.52 -6.37
C ASP A 313 18.29 5.60 -7.41
N VAL A 314 17.50 5.08 -8.36
CA VAL A 314 17.97 4.13 -9.38
C VAL A 314 17.88 4.76 -10.76
N ARG A 315 18.94 4.60 -11.56
CA ARG A 315 18.91 4.89 -13.00
C ARG A 315 18.67 3.60 -13.77
N CYS A 316 17.72 3.63 -14.70
CA CYS A 316 17.36 2.52 -15.57
C CYS A 316 17.43 2.98 -17.03
N THR A 317 18.36 2.44 -17.80
CA THR A 317 18.42 2.66 -19.25
C THR A 317 17.62 1.59 -19.96
N VAL A 318 16.71 2.02 -20.83
CA VAL A 318 15.76 1.15 -21.52
C VAL A 318 16.16 1.01 -22.99
N THR A 319 16.49 -0.20 -23.42
CA THR A 319 16.81 -0.52 -24.81
C THR A 319 15.93 -1.65 -25.32
N LEU A 320 15.74 -1.72 -26.64
CA LEU A 320 15.19 -2.90 -27.28
C LEU A 320 16.33 -3.90 -27.53
N ALA A 321 16.09 -5.17 -27.25
CA ALA A 321 16.95 -6.28 -27.65
C ALA A 321 16.26 -7.07 -28.78
N ASP A 322 17.06 -7.38 -29.80
CA ASP A 322 16.66 -8.09 -31.02
C ASP A 322 16.46 -9.60 -30.79
#